data_AF-A0A150QJ40-F1
#
_entry.id   AF-A0A150QJ40-F1
#
_cell.length_a   1.000
_cell.length_b   1.000
_cell.length_c   1.000
_cell.angle_alpha   90.00
_cell.angle_beta   90.00
_cell.angle_gamma   90.00
#
_symmetry.space_group_name_H-M   'P 1'
#
loop_
_entity.id
_entity.type
_entity.pdbx_description
1 polymer ?
#
loop_
_entity_poly.entity_id
_entity_poly.type
_entity_poly.pdbx_seq_one_letter_code
_entity_poly.pdbx_strand_id
1 'polypeptide(L)'
;MENIWAERRLIFVPHGSGERSFLFVRIGRPYTEPGKAWRVNLEIQQGAEEALRTHAGGDDSMQALQTALAAIPGLLLTWRERGTLVWEGSIGTGFGD
;
A
#
# COMPACT_ATOMS: atom_id res chain seq x y z
N MET A 1 -11.14 -2.22 -5.46
CA MET A 1 -10.27 -2.61 -6.58
C MET A 1 -10.68 -3.98 -7.09
N GLU A 2 -10.86 -4.19 -8.40
CA GLU A 2 -11.01 -5.54 -8.98
C GLU A 2 -9.60 -6.16 -9.13
N ASN A 3 -9.46 -7.47 -8.89
CA ASN A 3 -8.21 -8.23 -9.11
C ASN A 3 -7.04 -7.89 -8.15
N ILE A 4 -7.30 -7.95 -6.83
CA ILE A 4 -6.25 -7.88 -5.78
C ILE A 4 -5.35 -9.11 -5.88
N TRP A 5 -4.05 -8.89 -6.03
CA TRP A 5 -3.05 -9.96 -6.12
C TRP A 5 -2.35 -10.21 -4.79
N ALA A 6 -2.09 -9.15 -4.02
CA ALA A 6 -1.52 -9.23 -2.68
C ALA A 6 -2.18 -8.22 -1.74
N GLU A 7 -2.30 -8.59 -0.47
CA GLU A 7 -2.77 -7.72 0.60
C GLU A 7 -1.85 -7.83 1.81
N ARG A 8 -1.57 -6.69 2.44
CA ARG A 8 -0.91 -6.63 3.74
C ARG A 8 -1.80 -5.90 4.73
N ARG A 9 -2.05 -6.54 5.88
CA ARG A 9 -2.73 -5.94 7.02
C ARG A 9 -1.71 -5.39 8.01
N LEU A 10 -1.77 -4.08 8.25
CA LEU A 10 -1.01 -3.37 9.27
C LEU A 10 -1.94 -3.00 10.42
N ILE A 11 -1.36 -2.87 11.62
CA ILE A 11 -2.03 -2.27 12.77
C ILE A 11 -1.56 -0.81 12.83
N PHE A 12 -2.50 0.12 12.89
CA PHE A 12 -2.23 1.54 13.11
C PHE A 12 -2.62 1.94 14.53
N VAL A 13 -1.69 2.60 15.22
CA VAL A 13 -1.86 3.15 16.57
C VAL A 13 -1.59 4.66 16.51
N PRO A 14 -2.62 5.53 16.58
CA PRO A 14 -2.43 6.98 16.52
C PRO A 14 -1.62 7.50 17.70
N HIS A 15 -0.87 8.58 17.50
CA HIS A 15 -0.19 9.28 18.58
C HIS A 15 -1.19 9.82 19.60
N GLY A 16 -0.92 9.61 20.90
CA GLY A 16 -1.79 10.07 21.97
C GLY A 16 -3.09 9.29 22.13
N SER A 17 -3.33 8.25 21.33
CA SER A 17 -4.47 7.33 21.49
C SER A 17 -4.01 5.90 21.69
N GLY A 18 -4.69 5.17 22.57
CA GLY A 18 -4.52 3.71 22.70
C GLY A 18 -5.35 2.91 21.70
N GLU A 19 -6.24 3.56 20.95
CA GLU A 19 -7.13 2.90 20.01
C GLU A 19 -6.36 2.36 18.81
N ARG A 20 -6.63 1.11 18.45
CA ARG A 20 -5.99 0.43 17.33
C ARG A 20 -6.97 0.28 16.19
N SER A 21 -6.50 0.48 14.97
CA SER A 21 -7.28 0.22 13.77
C SER A 21 -6.46 -0.59 12.76
N PHE A 22 -7.14 -1.20 11.80
CA PHE A 22 -6.49 -1.92 10.71
C PHE A 22 -6.32 -1.02 9.50
N LEU A 23 -5.12 -1.07 8.92
CA LEU A 23 -4.77 -0.46 7.65
C LEU A 23 -4.43 -1.57 6.66
N PHE A 24 -5.15 -1.63 5.55
CA PHE A 24 -4.94 -2.62 4.50
C PHE A 24 -4.21 -1.99 3.32
N VAL A 25 -3.07 -2.55 2.94
CA VAL A 25 -2.30 -2.17 1.75
C VAL A 25 -2.49 -3.27 0.71
N ARG A 26 -3.04 -2.93 -0.46
CA ARG A 26 -3.37 -3.89 -1.52
C ARG A 26 -2.64 -3.54 -2.80
N ILE A 27 -2.18 -4.59 -3.47
CA ILE A 27 -1.48 -4.54 -4.75
C ILE A 27 -2.30 -5.32 -5.76
N GLY A 28 -2.66 -4.68 -6.87
CA GLY A 28 -3.35 -5.33 -7.98
C GLY A 28 -2.41 -6.17 -8.84
N ARG A 29 -2.98 -7.05 -9.67
CA ARG A 29 -2.19 -7.77 -10.67
C ARG A 29 -1.63 -6.79 -11.71
N PRO A 30 -0.35 -6.92 -12.12
CA PRO A 30 0.19 -6.16 -13.24
C PRO A 30 -0.65 -6.38 -14.50
N TYR A 31 -0.94 -5.28 -15.21
CA TYR A 31 -1.69 -5.30 -16.45
C TYR A 31 -1.15 -4.27 -17.44
N THR A 32 -1.47 -4.42 -18.71
CA THR A 32 -1.17 -3.42 -19.74
C THR A 32 -2.35 -3.27 -20.68
N GLU A 33 -2.49 -2.09 -21.26
CA GLU A 33 -3.40 -1.83 -22.38
C GLU A 33 -2.57 -1.77 -23.66
N PRO A 34 -3.13 -2.17 -24.83
CA PRO A 34 -2.40 -2.12 -26.09
C PRO A 34 -1.74 -0.75 -26.34
N GLY A 35 -0.42 -0.76 -26.55
CA GLY A 35 0.36 0.45 -26.80
C GLY A 35 0.67 1.32 -25.57
N LYS A 36 0.42 0.83 -24.35
CA LYS A 36 0.73 1.55 -23.10
C LYS A 36 1.76 0.80 -22.25
N ALA A 37 2.35 1.53 -21.30
CA ALA A 37 3.19 0.98 -20.25
C ALA A 37 2.40 0.01 -19.35
N TRP A 38 3.09 -0.96 -18.77
CA TRP A 38 2.54 -1.81 -17.72
C TRP A 38 2.19 -0.99 -16.49
N ARG A 39 1.13 -1.41 -15.80
CA ARG A 39 0.60 -0.75 -14.61
C ARG A 39 0.28 -1.74 -13.50
N VAL A 40 0.42 -1.28 -12.28
CA VAL A 40 -0.01 -1.97 -11.05
C VAL A 40 -0.80 -0.99 -10.21
N ASN A 41 -2.03 -1.36 -9.88
CA ASN A 41 -2.88 -0.55 -9.00
C ASN A 41 -2.50 -0.78 -7.54
N LEU A 42 -2.52 0.29 -6.75
CA LEU A 42 -2.28 0.30 -5.32
C LEU A 42 -3.49 0.89 -4.60
N GLU A 43 -3.88 0.27 -3.50
CA GLU A 43 -4.97 0.76 -2.64
C GLU A 43 -4.54 0.68 -1.18
N ILE A 44 -4.74 1.76 -0.42
CA ILE A 44 -4.53 1.81 1.03
C ILE A 44 -5.84 2.22 1.69
N GLN A 45 -6.34 1.41 2.63
CA GLN A 45 -7.63 1.63 3.27
C GLN A 45 -7.55 1.43 4.79
N GLN A 46 -8.06 2.40 5.54
CA GLN A 46 -8.22 2.32 7.00
C GLN A 46 -9.69 2.17 7.36
N GLY A 47 -10.09 1.02 7.92
CA GLY A 47 -11.49 0.78 8.30
C GLY A 47 -12.49 1.04 7.16
N ALA A 48 -13.50 1.86 7.43
CA ALA A 48 -14.55 2.24 6.47
C ALA A 48 -14.27 3.56 5.72
N GLU A 49 -13.09 4.15 5.91
CA GLU A 49 -12.71 5.39 5.22
C GLU A 49 -12.55 5.19 3.71
N GLU A 50 -12.60 6.30 2.97
CA GLU A 50 -12.29 6.29 1.54
C GLU A 50 -10.86 5.81 1.32
N ALA A 51 -10.69 4.83 0.44
CA ALA A 51 -9.38 4.27 0.16
C ALA A 51 -8.54 5.20 -0.71
N LEU A 52 -7.29 5.41 -0.32
CA LEU A 52 -6.28 6.04 -1.17
C LEU A 52 -5.94 5.10 -2.31
N ARG A 53 -6.14 5.54 -3.55
CA ARG A 53 -5.90 4.74 -4.76
C ARG A 53 -4.92 5.44 -5.68
N THR A 54 -3.95 4.68 -6.17
CA THR A 54 -2.97 5.14 -7.16
C THR A 54 -2.51 3.98 -8.04
N HIS A 55 -1.62 4.24 -8.98
CA HIS A 55 -0.96 3.21 -9.78
C HIS A 55 0.51 3.55 -9.98
N ALA A 56 1.31 2.52 -10.21
CA ALA A 56 2.70 2.62 -10.63
C ALA A 56 2.88 2.00 -12.02
N GLY A 57 3.82 2.53 -12.78
CA GLY A 57 4.09 2.13 -14.16
C GLY A 57 5.46 1.50 -14.37
N GLY A 58 5.61 0.80 -15.50
CA GLY A 58 6.89 0.28 -15.97
C GLY A 58 6.83 -0.19 -17.43
N ASP A 59 7.99 -0.37 -18.04
CA ASP A 59 8.20 -0.91 -19.39
C ASP A 59 7.76 -2.37 -19.47
N ASP A 60 7.85 -3.11 -18.36
CA ASP A 60 7.35 -4.48 -18.20
C ASP A 60 6.59 -4.67 -16.87
N SER A 61 5.99 -5.86 -16.72
CA SER A 61 5.17 -6.22 -15.55
C SER A 61 5.95 -6.23 -14.24
N MET A 62 7.23 -6.60 -14.28
CA MET A 62 8.11 -6.69 -13.12
C MET A 62 8.58 -5.31 -12.71
N GLN A 63 8.96 -4.45 -13.65
CA GLN A 63 9.31 -3.07 -13.38
C GLN A 63 8.12 -2.32 -12.77
N ALA A 64 6.91 -2.48 -13.33
CA ALA A 64 5.71 -1.87 -12.77
C ALA A 64 5.42 -2.34 -11.33
N LEU A 65 5.63 -3.62 -11.04
CA LEU A 65 5.49 -4.18 -9.68
C LEU A 65 6.55 -3.63 -8.72
N GLN A 66 7.81 -3.56 -9.15
CA GLN A 66 8.90 -3.01 -8.34
C GLN A 66 8.67 -1.53 -8.04
N THR A 67 8.28 -0.73 -9.04
CA THR A 67 7.90 0.67 -8.86
C THR A 67 6.73 0.80 -7.88
N ALA A 68 5.73 -0.09 -7.97
CA ALA A 68 4.60 -0.08 -7.05
C ALA A 68 5.03 -0.38 -5.61
N LEU A 69 5.85 -1.40 -5.39
CA LEU A 69 6.39 -1.74 -4.07
C LEU A 69 7.25 -0.61 -3.49
N ALA A 70 8.09 0.02 -4.31
CA ALA A 70 8.93 1.15 -3.91
C ALA A 70 8.14 2.41 -3.54
N ALA A 71 6.92 2.58 -4.07
CA ALA A 71 6.06 3.71 -3.74
C ALA A 71 5.38 3.58 -2.37
N ILE A 72 5.15 2.35 -1.88
CA ILE A 72 4.35 2.09 -0.67
C ILE A 72 4.87 2.84 0.57
N PRO A 73 6.17 2.87 0.90
CA PRO A 73 6.67 3.61 2.06
C PRO A 73 6.29 5.10 2.02
N GLY A 74 6.39 5.73 0.84
CA GLY A 74 5.98 7.13 0.65
C GLY A 74 4.48 7.33 0.81
N LEU A 75 3.66 6.38 0.33
CA LEU A 75 2.20 6.43 0.51
C LEU A 75 1.79 6.24 1.97
N LEU A 76 2.56 5.48 2.76
CA LEU A 76 2.31 5.25 4.19
C LEU A 76 2.75 6.42 5.08
N LEU A 77 3.44 7.43 4.53
CA LEU A 77 3.97 8.56 5.29
C LEU A 77 2.88 9.27 6.11
N THR A 78 1.70 9.50 5.52
CA THR A 78 0.57 10.15 6.21
C THR A 78 0.09 9.40 7.46
N TRP A 79 0.26 8.07 7.52
CA TRP A 79 -0.02 7.29 8.74
C TRP A 79 1.17 7.33 9.70
N ARG A 80 2.39 7.22 9.20
CA ARG A 80 3.63 7.29 10.02
C ARG A 80 3.76 8.63 10.76
N GLU A 81 3.32 9.73 10.18
CA GLU A 81 3.34 11.05 10.84
C GLU A 81 2.31 11.16 11.98
N ARG A 82 1.21 10.41 11.88
CA ARG A 82 0.09 10.46 12.83
C ARG A 82 0.12 9.35 13.87
N GLY A 83 0.99 8.36 13.73
CA GLY A 83 1.02 7.19 14.61
C GLY A 83 2.06 6.15 14.22
N THR A 84 2.01 5.03 14.93
CA THR A 84 2.88 3.87 14.69
C THR A 84 2.17 2.82 13.83
N LEU A 85 2.89 2.30 12.84
CA LEU A 85 2.47 1.13 12.06
C LEU A 85 3.21 -0.12 12.55
N VAL A 86 2.46 -1.19 12.75
CA VAL A 86 2.96 -2.49 13.22
C VAL A 86 2.57 -3.58 12.24
N TRP A 87 3.53 -4.42 11.89
CA TRP A 87 3.35 -5.61 11.07
C TRP A 87 3.91 -6.83 11.81
N GLU A 88 3.10 -7.88 11.92
CA GLU A 88 3.47 -9.13 12.61
C GLU A 88 4.08 -8.93 14.00
N GLY A 89 3.56 -7.97 14.76
CA GLY A 89 4.01 -7.66 16.12
C GLY A 89 5.29 -6.83 16.20
N SER A 90 5.91 -6.50 15.07
CA SER A 90 7.09 -5.64 14.99
C SER A 90 6.73 -4.24 14.50
N ILE A 91 7.38 -3.21 15.07
CA ILE A 91 7.29 -1.84 14.53
C ILE A 91 7.86 -1.85 13.12
N GLY A 92 7.10 -1.30 12.17
CA GLY A 92 7.47 -1.27 10.76
C GLY A 92 6.36 -1.82 9.86
N THR A 93 6.63 -1.79 8.56
CA THR A 93 5.64 -2.10 7.52
C THR A 93 6.03 -3.29 6.64
N GLY A 94 7.31 -3.65 6.67
CA GLY A 94 7.91 -4.66 5.79
C GLY A 94 7.97 -4.25 4.31
N PHE A 95 7.80 -2.96 3.99
CA PHE A 95 7.97 -2.41 2.64
C PHE A 95 9.26 -1.58 2.48
N GLY A 96 10.15 -1.65 3.46
CA GLY A 96 11.21 -0.64 3.65
C GLY A 96 10.65 0.52 4.46
N ASP A 97 11.41 0.95 5.46
CA ASP A 97 11.04 2.07 6.32
C ASP A 97 11.85 3.32 5.97
#